data_AF-A0A7S2Q0X4-F1
#
_entry.id   AF-A0A7S2Q0X4-F1
#
_cell.length_a   1.000
_cell.length_b   1.000
_cell.length_c   1.000
_cell.angle_alpha   90.00
_cell.angle_beta   90.00
_cell.angle_gamma   90.00
#
_symmetry.space_group_name_H-M   'P 1'
#
loop_
_entity.id
_entity.type
_entity.pdbx_description
1 polymer ?
#
loop_
_entity_poly.entity_id
_entity_poly.type
_entity_poly.pdbx_seq_one_letter_code
_entity_poly.pdbx_strand_id
1 'polypeptide(L)'
;QRPSEFKRLCDTLRKNYGESSKHTGKPPLHQVDQNNADTIMRTLETRCKQMQISMELDLWGGAYMTATEVCELLSKAGSKPKQLRSKYYDCLGQIFWKSENHLFHAFACLKNLMFVKAANKNITWDELQLLASKA
;
A
#
# COMPACT_ATOMS: atom_id res chain seq x y z
N GLN A 1 -22.94 2.63 3.18
CA GLN A 1 -21.49 2.55 3.50
C GLN A 1 -21.30 2.80 5.01
N ARG A 2 -20.24 2.28 5.64
CA ARG A 2 -19.97 2.36 7.10
C ARG A 2 -18.55 2.93 7.39
N PRO A 3 -18.29 4.22 7.08
CA PRO A 3 -16.94 4.80 7.15
C PRO A 3 -16.37 4.87 8.57
N SER A 4 -17.21 5.11 9.58
CA SER A 4 -16.80 5.17 10.99
C SER A 4 -16.32 3.82 11.51
N GLU A 5 -17.06 2.75 11.22
CA GLU A 5 -16.67 1.39 11.60
C GLU A 5 -15.42 0.93 10.86
N PHE A 6 -15.28 1.31 9.58
CA PHE A 6 -14.07 1.02 8.83
C PHE A 6 -12.84 1.75 9.40
N LYS A 7 -12.97 3.02 9.80
CA LYS A 7 -11.89 3.75 10.47
C LYS A 7 -11.49 3.05 11.79
N ARG A 8 -12.47 2.65 12.61
CA ARG A 8 -12.24 1.90 13.85
C ARG A 8 -11.52 0.56 13.60
N LEU A 9 -11.89 -0.15 12.53
CA LEU A 9 -11.19 -1.37 12.11
C LEU A 9 -9.72 -1.07 11.77
N CYS A 10 -9.45 -0.01 11.01
CA CYS A 10 -8.09 0.38 10.65
C CYS A 10 -7.24 0.71 11.88
N ASP A 11 -7.80 1.46 12.82
CA ASP A 11 -7.12 1.83 14.07
C ASP A 11 -6.85 0.60 14.94
N THR A 12 -7.80 -0.34 15.02
CA THR A 12 -7.63 -1.61 15.74
C THR A 12 -6.51 -2.44 15.13
N LEU A 13 -6.49 -2.58 13.80
CA LEU A 13 -5.45 -3.34 13.11
C LEU A 13 -4.06 -2.69 13.23
N ARG A 14 -3.98 -1.36 13.27
CA ARG A 14 -2.74 -0.61 13.49
C ARG A 14 -2.22 -0.80 14.91
N LYS A 15 -3.11 -0.69 15.91
CA LYS A 15 -2.79 -0.93 17.31
C LYS A 15 -2.25 -2.35 17.51
N ASN A 16 -2.97 -3.36 17.02
CA ASN A 16 -2.57 -4.77 17.17
C ASN A 16 -1.21 -5.04 16.52
N TYR A 17 -0.97 -4.51 15.31
CA TYR A 17 0.32 -4.64 14.64
C TYR A 17 1.45 -3.94 15.42
N GLY A 18 1.20 -2.76 15.97
CA GLY A 18 2.18 -2.06 16.81
C GLY A 18 2.49 -2.81 18.11
N GLU A 19 1.51 -3.47 18.73
CA GLU A 19 1.69 -4.24 19.96
C GLU A 19 2.52 -5.52 19.74
N SER A 20 2.36 -6.20 18.61
CA SER A 20 3.17 -7.40 18.33
C SER A 20 4.66 -7.08 18.10
N SER A 21 5.01 -5.83 17.79
CA SER A 21 6.40 -5.36 17.61
C SER A 21 7.12 -5.04 18.93
N LYS A 22 6.38 -4.80 20.03
CA LYS A 22 6.93 -4.32 21.31
C LYS A 22 7.49 -5.39 22.24
N HIS A 23 7.42 -6.68 21.87
CA HIS A 23 7.91 -7.74 22.74
C HIS A 23 9.45 -7.81 22.68
N THR A 24 10.10 -7.37 23.76
CA THR A 24 11.56 -7.40 23.96
C THR A 24 12.05 -8.64 24.71
N GLY A 25 11.15 -9.59 25.02
CA GLY A 25 11.44 -10.86 25.68
C GLY A 25 11.29 -12.08 24.76
N LYS A 26 11.39 -13.29 25.31
CA LYS A 26 11.12 -14.53 24.56
C LYS A 26 9.67 -14.49 24.06
N PRO A 27 9.42 -14.47 22.74
CA PRO A 27 8.08 -14.46 22.20
C PRO A 27 7.30 -15.68 22.71
N PRO A 28 6.04 -15.54 23.14
CA PRO A 28 5.17 -16.68 23.38
C PRO A 28 5.15 -17.58 22.14
N LEU A 29 5.01 -18.89 22.36
CA LEU A 29 5.08 -19.92 21.30
C LEU A 29 4.12 -19.69 20.12
N HIS A 30 3.06 -18.91 20.35
CA HIS A 30 1.99 -18.63 19.38
C HIS A 30 2.02 -17.19 18.84
N GLN A 31 3.06 -16.41 19.15
CA GLN A 31 3.17 -15.04 18.66
C GLN A 31 3.56 -15.03 17.17
N VAL A 32 2.86 -14.21 16.39
CA VAL A 32 3.19 -14.00 14.97
C VAL A 32 4.50 -13.22 14.86
N ASP A 33 5.49 -13.79 14.18
CA ASP A 33 6.73 -13.11 13.83
C ASP A 33 6.49 -12.13 12.68
N GLN A 34 6.73 -10.84 12.93
CA GLN A 34 6.58 -9.77 11.94
C GLN A 34 7.73 -9.66 10.94
N ASN A 35 8.85 -10.32 11.20
CA ASN A 35 9.99 -10.37 10.29
C ASN A 35 9.87 -11.56 9.31
N ASN A 36 8.98 -12.51 9.60
CA ASN A 36 8.66 -13.58 8.69
C ASN A 36 8.09 -13.03 7.37
N ALA A 37 8.63 -13.52 6.24
CA ALA A 37 8.28 -13.04 4.91
C ALA A 37 6.78 -13.21 4.58
N ASP A 38 6.16 -14.32 4.99
CA ASP A 38 4.74 -14.58 4.74
C ASP A 38 3.86 -13.64 5.58
N THR A 39 4.24 -13.37 6.83
CA THR A 39 3.57 -12.36 7.67
C THR A 39 3.62 -10.98 7.02
N ILE A 40 4.80 -10.57 6.53
CA ILE A 40 4.99 -9.28 5.86
C ILE A 40 4.10 -9.19 4.62
N MET A 41 4.09 -10.23 3.78
CA MET A 41 3.28 -10.28 2.56
C MET A 41 1.79 -10.19 2.86
N ARG A 42 1.27 -10.97 3.82
CA ARG A 42 -0.16 -10.92 4.21
C ARG A 42 -0.56 -9.57 4.82
N THR A 43 0.33 -8.99 5.64
CA THR A 43 0.11 -7.67 6.23
C THR A 43 0.07 -6.60 5.14
N LEU A 44 0.99 -6.67 4.18
CA LEU A 44 1.07 -5.77 3.04
C LEU A 44 -0.19 -5.83 2.18
N GLU A 45 -0.67 -7.02 1.83
CA GLU A 45 -1.92 -7.20 1.07
C GLU A 45 -3.13 -6.59 1.80
N THR A 46 -3.22 -6.83 3.12
CA THR A 46 -4.27 -6.27 3.97
C THR A 46 -4.24 -4.74 3.97
N ARG A 47 -3.05 -4.14 4.17
CA ARG A 47 -2.87 -2.68 4.20
C ARG A 47 -3.12 -2.04 2.83
N CYS A 48 -2.70 -2.68 1.73
CA CYS A 48 -3.04 -2.26 0.38
C CYS A 48 -4.56 -2.22 0.17
N LYS A 49 -5.31 -3.22 0.64
CA LYS A 49 -6.76 -3.21 0.53
C LYS A 49 -7.40 -2.14 1.42
N GLN A 50 -6.89 -1.93 2.64
CA GLN A 50 -7.37 -0.84 3.50
C GLN A 50 -7.15 0.54 2.87
N MET A 51 -6.03 0.76 2.20
CA MET A 51 -5.76 2.00 1.48
C MET A 51 -6.79 2.23 0.37
N GLN A 52 -7.06 1.21 -0.47
CA GLN A 52 -8.08 1.28 -1.52
C GLN A 52 -9.48 1.57 -0.97
N ILE A 53 -9.92 0.81 0.04
CA ILE A 53 -11.25 1.04 0.65
C ILE A 53 -11.32 2.41 1.32
N SER A 54 -10.23 2.93 1.91
CA SER A 54 -10.19 4.29 2.44
C SER A 54 -10.45 5.33 1.35
N MET A 55 -9.88 5.14 0.15
CA MET A 55 -10.11 6.02 -1.00
C MET A 55 -11.54 5.90 -1.52
N GLU A 56 -12.08 4.67 -1.64
CA GLU A 56 -13.47 4.41 -2.05
C GLU A 56 -14.51 5.04 -1.10
N LEU A 57 -14.15 5.24 0.18
CA LEU A 57 -14.97 5.87 1.21
C LEU A 57 -14.65 7.36 1.42
N ASP A 58 -13.84 7.98 0.55
CA ASP A 58 -13.38 9.37 0.67
C ASP A 58 -12.64 9.70 1.98
N LEU A 59 -12.08 8.69 2.65
CA LEU A 59 -11.27 8.83 3.86
C LEU A 59 -9.81 9.12 3.51
N TRP A 60 -9.57 10.20 2.76
CA TRP A 60 -8.27 10.54 2.18
C TRP A 60 -7.12 10.65 3.20
N GLY A 61 -7.37 11.23 4.37
CA GLY A 61 -6.37 11.25 5.46
C GLY A 61 -6.01 9.85 5.97
N GLY A 62 -7.00 8.95 6.08
CA GLY A 62 -6.78 7.56 6.46
C GLY A 62 -6.06 6.76 5.37
N ALA A 63 -6.36 7.04 4.09
CA ALA A 63 -5.66 6.46 2.96
C ALA A 63 -4.17 6.85 2.97
N TYR A 64 -3.86 8.13 3.19
CA TYR A 64 -2.49 8.62 3.28
C TYR A 64 -1.71 7.99 4.44
N MET A 65 -2.30 7.93 5.64
CA MET A 65 -1.69 7.24 6.78
C MET A 65 -1.46 5.75 6.52
N THR A 66 -2.38 5.09 5.81
CA THR A 66 -2.19 3.68 5.43
C THR A 66 -1.10 3.53 4.36
N ALA A 67 -0.93 4.53 3.47
CA ALA A 67 0.10 4.52 2.44
C ALA A 67 1.53 4.57 3.03
N THR A 68 1.75 5.25 4.15
CA THR A 68 3.06 5.25 4.83
C THR A 68 3.38 3.86 5.39
N GLU A 69 2.39 3.19 6.00
CA GLU A 69 2.55 1.82 6.51
C GLU A 69 2.83 0.82 5.38
N VAL A 70 2.15 0.95 4.24
CA VAL A 70 2.42 0.14 3.04
C VAL A 70 3.86 0.35 2.55
N CYS A 71 4.36 1.60 2.57
CA CYS A 71 5.74 1.91 2.17
C CYS A 71 6.77 1.20 3.08
N GLU A 72 6.56 1.23 4.39
CA GLU A 72 7.39 0.51 5.36
C GLU A 72 7.35 -1.02 5.16
N LEU A 73 6.17 -1.59 4.88
CA LEU A 73 6.06 -3.02 4.60
C LEU A 73 6.73 -3.40 3.27
N LEU A 74 6.63 -2.55 2.26
CA LEU A 74 7.30 -2.73 0.98
C LEU A 74 8.83 -2.65 1.09
N SER A 75 9.38 -1.88 2.02
CA SER A 75 10.83 -1.85 2.26
C SER A 75 11.29 -3.16 2.90
N LYS A 76 10.51 -3.73 3.83
CA LYS A 76 10.77 -5.04 4.46
C LYS A 76 10.60 -6.22 3.49
N ALA A 77 9.63 -6.15 2.57
CA ALA A 77 9.35 -7.23 1.62
C ALA A 77 10.42 -7.40 0.51
N GLY A 78 11.32 -6.43 0.34
CA GLY A 78 12.34 -6.44 -0.72
C GLY A 78 11.74 -6.41 -2.13
N SER A 79 12.52 -6.72 -3.16
CA SER A 79 12.14 -6.50 -4.58
C SER A 79 11.04 -7.42 -5.13
N LYS A 80 10.54 -8.39 -4.36
CA LYS A 80 9.64 -9.46 -4.82
C LYS A 80 8.25 -9.00 -5.27
N PRO A 81 7.53 -8.09 -4.58
CA PRO A 81 6.10 -7.89 -4.85
C PRO A 81 5.86 -6.78 -5.89
N LYS A 82 6.34 -6.98 -7.14
CA LYS A 82 6.25 -5.97 -8.22
C LYS A 82 4.83 -5.50 -8.53
N GLN A 83 3.86 -6.43 -8.59
CA GLN A 83 2.46 -6.10 -8.85
C GLN A 83 1.85 -5.28 -7.70
N LEU A 84 2.17 -5.61 -6.44
CA LEU A 84 1.73 -4.84 -5.27
C LEU A 84 2.38 -3.45 -5.24
N ARG A 85 3.65 -3.30 -5.65
CA ARG A 85 4.29 -1.99 -5.80
C ARG A 85 3.59 -1.14 -6.85
N SER A 86 3.23 -1.72 -8.00
CA SER A 86 2.43 -1.01 -9.02
C SER A 86 1.09 -0.53 -8.43
N LYS A 87 0.32 -1.42 -7.80
CA LYS A 87 -0.95 -1.05 -7.13
C LYS A 87 -0.77 0.05 -6.08
N TYR A 88 0.30 -0.01 -5.30
CA TYR A 88 0.63 1.02 -4.32
C TYR A 88 0.83 2.39 -4.97
N TYR A 89 1.65 2.47 -6.02
CA TYR A 89 1.92 3.74 -6.71
C TYR A 89 0.70 4.27 -7.49
N ASP A 90 -0.15 3.39 -8.02
CA ASP A 90 -1.42 3.78 -8.64
C ASP A 90 -2.35 4.49 -7.64
N CYS A 91 -2.55 3.90 -6.47
CA CYS A 91 -3.34 4.53 -5.41
C CYS A 91 -2.68 5.81 -4.88
N LEU A 92 -1.36 5.82 -4.71
CA LEU A 92 -0.62 6.98 -4.24
C LEU A 92 -0.73 8.16 -5.21
N GLY A 93 -0.72 7.91 -6.52
CA GLY A 93 -0.96 8.93 -7.54
C GLY A 93 -2.33 9.60 -7.38
N GLN A 94 -3.38 8.81 -7.10
CA GLN A 94 -4.72 9.36 -6.86
C GLN A 94 -4.80 10.19 -5.57
N ILE A 95 -4.13 9.76 -4.49
CA ILE A 95 -4.04 10.52 -3.23
C ILE A 95 -3.38 11.88 -3.47
N PHE A 96 -2.26 11.91 -4.20
CA PHE A 96 -1.56 13.16 -4.51
C PHE A 96 -2.35 14.05 -5.46
N TRP A 97 -3.06 13.49 -6.44
CA TRP A 97 -3.97 14.24 -7.29
C TRP A 97 -5.06 14.93 -6.47
N LYS A 98 -5.73 14.19 -5.59
CA LYS A 98 -6.77 14.71 -4.71
C LYS A 98 -6.27 15.83 -3.78
N SER A 99 -5.00 15.75 -3.39
CA SER A 99 -4.35 16.71 -2.51
C SER A 99 -3.65 17.86 -3.26
N GLU A 100 -3.87 18.00 -4.59
CA GLU A 100 -3.25 19.02 -5.45
C GLU A 100 -1.70 19.00 -5.45
N ASN A 101 -1.11 17.86 -5.10
CA ASN A 101 0.33 17.64 -5.05
C ASN A 101 0.85 17.09 -6.38
N HIS A 102 0.76 17.89 -7.44
CA HIS A 102 0.97 17.43 -8.83
C HIS A 102 2.38 16.88 -9.11
N LEU A 103 3.43 17.41 -8.47
CA LEU A 103 4.79 16.87 -8.60
C LEU A 103 4.87 15.41 -8.09
N PHE A 104 4.26 15.15 -6.94
CA PHE A 104 4.24 13.81 -6.36
C PHE A 104 3.30 12.87 -7.11
N HIS A 105 2.21 13.40 -7.70
CA HIS A 105 1.36 12.65 -8.62
C HIS A 105 2.15 12.14 -9.83
N ALA A 106 2.85 13.03 -10.56
CA ALA A 106 3.67 12.66 -11.72
C ALA A 106 4.73 11.61 -11.35
N PHE A 107 5.40 11.79 -10.21
CA PHE A 107 6.36 10.81 -9.69
C PHE A 107 5.71 9.43 -9.45
N ALA A 108 4.54 9.38 -8.82
CA ALA A 108 3.84 8.14 -8.55
C ALA A 108 3.39 7.44 -9.84
N CYS A 109 2.86 8.19 -10.82
CA CYS A 109 2.50 7.67 -12.14
C CYS A 109 3.72 7.07 -12.87
N LEU A 110 4.85 7.77 -12.87
CA LEU A 110 6.11 7.27 -13.45
C LEU A 110 6.57 5.97 -12.78
N LYS A 111 6.55 5.91 -11.44
CA LYS A 111 6.92 4.70 -10.70
C LYS A 111 5.97 3.54 -11.01
N ASN A 112 4.66 3.79 -11.07
CA ASN A 112 3.68 2.78 -11.45
C ASN A 112 4.00 2.20 -12.85
N LEU A 113 4.20 3.07 -13.84
CA LEU A 113 4.59 2.68 -15.21
C LEU A 113 5.84 1.78 -15.22
N MET A 114 6.88 2.14 -14.46
CA MET A 114 8.10 1.32 -14.35
C MET A 114 7.81 -0.08 -13.78
N PHE A 115 6.98 -0.19 -12.74
CA PHE A 115 6.63 -1.48 -12.14
C PHE A 115 5.71 -2.32 -13.03
N VAL A 116 4.76 -1.71 -13.74
CA VAL A 116 3.89 -2.39 -14.69
C VAL A 116 4.73 -3.00 -15.81
N LYS A 117 5.62 -2.23 -16.45
CA LYS A 117 6.56 -2.74 -17.46
C LYS A 117 7.43 -3.90 -16.93
N ALA A 118 7.88 -3.80 -15.68
CA ALA A 118 8.73 -4.82 -15.07
C ALA A 118 7.97 -6.09 -14.61
N ALA A 119 6.65 -6.02 -14.46
CA ALA A 119 5.80 -7.09 -13.95
C ALA A 119 5.00 -7.80 -15.06
N ASN A 120 4.55 -7.07 -16.09
CA ASN A 120 3.75 -7.61 -17.18
C ASN A 120 4.53 -7.53 -18.51
N LYS A 121 4.96 -8.69 -19.01
CA LYS A 121 5.65 -8.80 -20.31
C LYS A 121 4.71 -8.65 -21.52
N ASN A 122 3.40 -8.77 -21.30
CA ASN A 122 2.37 -8.77 -22.33
C ASN A 122 1.49 -7.51 -22.27
N ILE A 123 1.98 -6.42 -21.66
CA ILE A 123 1.25 -5.15 -21.66
C ILE A 123 1.05 -4.66 -23.10
N THR A 124 -0.17 -4.25 -23.42
CA THR A 124 -0.50 -3.72 -24.74
C THR A 124 0.05 -2.30 -24.92
N TRP A 125 0.24 -1.87 -26.16
CA TRP A 125 0.65 -0.50 -26.47
C TRP A 125 -0.36 0.54 -25.96
N ASP A 126 -1.66 0.26 -26.07
CA ASP A 126 -2.73 1.16 -25.63
C ASP A 126 -2.72 1.35 -24.10
N GLU A 127 -2.58 0.26 -23.33
CA GLU A 127 -2.42 0.33 -21.88
C GLU A 127 -1.17 1.12 -21.48
N LEU A 128 -0.08 0.94 -22.23
CA LEU A 128 1.16 1.65 -21.96
C LEU A 128 1.04 3.14 -22.25
N GLN A 129 0.40 3.50 -23.36
CA GLN A 129 0.14 4.89 -23.72
C GLN A 129 -0.77 5.57 -22.71
N LEU A 130 -1.82 4.88 -22.24
CA LEU A 130 -2.72 5.38 -21.21
C LEU A 130 -2.02 5.59 -19.87
N LEU A 131 -1.11 4.71 -19.47
CA LEU A 131 -0.33 4.89 -18.24
C LEU A 131 0.68 6.02 -18.38
N ALA A 132 1.30 6.17 -19.55
CA ALA A 132 2.26 7.23 -19.83
C ALA A 132 1.62 8.62 -19.89
N SER A 133 0.39 8.74 -20.39
CA SER A 133 -0.31 10.04 -20.45
C SER A 133 -0.74 10.60 -19.09
N LYS A 134 -0.72 9.75 -18.04
CA LYS A 134 -0.99 10.15 -16.65
C LYS A 134 0.26 10.59 -15.90
N ALA A 135 1.46 10.33 -16.44
CA ALA A 135 2.74 10.67 -15.84
C ALA A 135 3.22 12.05 -16.29
#